data_AF-A0A4D6L7N9-F1
#
_entry.id   AF-A0A4D6L7N9-F1
#
_cell.length_a   1.000
_cell.length_b   1.000
_cell.length_c   1.000
_cell.angle_alpha   90.00
_cell.angle_beta   90.00
_cell.angle_gamma   90.00
#
_symmetry.space_group_name_H-M   'P 1'
#
loop_
_entity.id
_entity.type
_entity.pdbx_description
1 polymer ?
#
loop_
_entity_poly.entity_id
_entity_poly.type
_entity_poly.pdbx_seq_one_letter_code
_entity_poly.pdbx_strand_id
1 'polypeptide(L)'
;MASEAVYSVWAIPPEDVAVRCANLMTALRSDFGGPQFQPHITLVGAIKLTADDALAKLRSASQALRPFNVTVDRVATGTFFYQCVYLLLRPDPHLLETSAHCCTHFGYASSTRNFPFTLP
;
A
#
# COMPACT_ATOMS: atom_id res chain seq x y z
N MET A 1 -5.88 -22.81 19.60
CA MET A 1 -6.43 -21.58 19.01
C MET A 1 -5.42 -21.07 18.00
N ALA A 2 -5.82 -20.81 16.75
CA ALA A 2 -4.91 -20.24 15.76
C ALA A 2 -4.46 -18.85 16.25
N SER A 3 -3.18 -18.54 16.17
CA SER A 3 -2.66 -17.23 16.59
C SER A 3 -3.02 -16.17 15.56
N GLU A 4 -3.56 -15.06 16.03
CA GLU A 4 -3.81 -13.88 15.19
C GLU A 4 -2.55 -13.03 15.05
N ALA A 5 -2.40 -12.40 13.89
CA ALA A 5 -1.38 -11.40 13.61
C ALA A 5 -2.00 -10.18 12.92
N VAL A 6 -1.24 -9.10 12.85
CA VAL A 6 -1.65 -7.89 12.14
C VAL A 6 -1.14 -7.96 10.70
N TYR A 7 -2.05 -7.85 9.75
CA TYR A 7 -1.78 -7.89 8.32
C TYR A 7 -2.12 -6.54 7.66
N SER A 8 -1.56 -6.31 6.48
CA SER A 8 -1.93 -5.22 5.58
C SER A 8 -1.92 -5.73 4.14
N VAL A 9 -2.66 -5.08 3.25
CA VAL A 9 -2.74 -5.46 1.83
C VAL A 9 -2.14 -4.35 0.98
N TRP A 10 -1.17 -4.73 0.15
CA TRP A 10 -0.38 -3.81 -0.64
C TRP A 10 -0.54 -4.10 -2.13
N ALA A 11 -0.71 -3.04 -2.93
CA ALA A 11 -0.47 -3.09 -4.37
C ALA A 11 1.02 -2.84 -4.62
N ILE A 12 1.66 -3.77 -5.33
CA ILE A 12 3.08 -3.74 -5.63
C ILE A 12 3.26 -3.25 -7.08
N PRO A 13 4.11 -2.24 -7.34
CA PRO A 13 4.40 -1.79 -8.69
C PRO A 13 5.13 -2.88 -9.51
N PRO A 14 5.10 -2.82 -10.85
CA PRO A 14 5.90 -3.70 -11.70
C PRO A 14 7.40 -3.51 -11.43
N GLU A 15 8.20 -4.52 -11.77
CA GLU A 15 9.61 -4.63 -11.36
C GLU A 15 10.46 -3.41 -11.74
N ASP A 16 10.32 -2.89 -12.95
CA ASP A 16 11.04 -1.72 -13.44
C ASP A 16 10.75 -0.47 -12.60
N VAL A 17 9.47 -0.26 -12.24
CA VAL A 17 9.03 0.82 -11.37
C VAL A 17 9.49 0.57 -9.93
N ALA A 18 9.40 -0.67 -9.45
CA ALA A 18 9.82 -1.05 -8.10
C ALA A 18 11.32 -0.78 -7.89
N VAL A 19 12.18 -1.14 -8.85
CA VAL A 19 13.63 -0.87 -8.80
C VAL A 19 13.89 0.63 -8.78
N ARG A 20 13.24 1.39 -9.66
CA ARG A 20 13.39 2.85 -9.69
C ARG A 20 12.98 3.50 -8.37
N CYS A 21 11.85 3.08 -7.79
CA CYS A 21 11.40 3.57 -6.49
C CYS A 21 12.35 3.14 -5.36
N ALA A 22 12.81 1.89 -5.35
CA ALA A 22 13.76 1.40 -4.34
C ALA A 22 15.09 2.16 -4.35
N ASN A 23 15.58 2.56 -5.53
CA ASN A 23 16.78 3.38 -5.65
C ASN A 23 16.55 4.79 -5.07
N LEU A 24 15.42 5.43 -5.38
CA LEU A 24 15.04 6.72 -4.79
C LEU A 24 14.91 6.64 -3.26
N MET A 25 14.21 5.61 -2.77
CA MET A 25 14.05 5.35 -1.34
C MET A 25 15.40 5.12 -0.65
N THR A 26 16.34 4.44 -1.31
CA THR A 26 17.68 4.22 -0.77
C THR A 26 18.51 5.50 -0.70
N ALA A 27 18.44 6.36 -1.73
CA ALA A 27 19.09 7.66 -1.71
C ALA A 27 18.54 8.54 -0.58
N LEU A 28 17.21 8.68 -0.48
CA LEU A 28 16.56 9.46 0.59
C LEU A 28 16.93 8.93 1.98
N ARG A 29 16.92 7.60 2.18
CA ARG A 29 17.32 6.99 3.44
C ARG A 29 18.79 7.24 3.79
N SER A 30 19.68 7.26 2.78
CA SER A 30 21.10 7.56 3.00
C SER A 30 21.32 8.97 3.55
N ASP A 31 20.50 9.93 3.12
CA ASP A 31 20.63 11.33 3.50
C ASP A 31 19.87 11.66 4.79
N PHE A 32 18.72 11.05 5.02
CA PHE A 32 17.79 11.42 6.10
C PHE A 32 17.54 10.31 7.14
N GLY A 33 18.07 9.11 6.94
CA GLY A 33 17.79 7.93 7.76
C GLY A 33 16.42 7.30 7.47
N GLY A 34 15.96 6.40 8.34
CA GLY A 34 14.65 5.75 8.23
C GLY A 34 14.71 4.24 7.93
N PRO A 35 13.59 3.51 8.12
CA PRO A 35 13.54 2.07 7.94
C PRO A 35 13.56 1.69 6.45
N GLN A 36 14.09 0.51 6.15
CA GLN A 36 13.98 -0.09 4.82
C GLN A 36 12.65 -0.82 4.67
N PHE A 37 11.95 -0.58 3.56
CA PHE A 37 10.75 -1.32 3.17
C PHE A 37 10.62 -1.35 1.64
N GLN A 38 9.74 -2.23 1.14
CA GLN A 38 9.50 -2.37 -0.30
C GLN A 38 8.57 -1.25 -0.81
N PRO A 39 8.77 -0.72 -2.02
CA PRO A 39 7.85 0.23 -2.63
C PRO A 39 6.43 -0.36 -2.76
N HIS A 40 5.42 0.29 -2.20
CA HIS A 40 4.03 -0.20 -2.21
C HIS A 40 3.00 0.92 -2.07
N ILE A 41 1.76 0.59 -2.46
CA ILE A 41 0.56 1.37 -2.16
C ILE A 41 -0.28 0.56 -1.18
N THR A 42 -0.60 1.12 -0.01
CA THR A 42 -1.45 0.45 0.97
C THR A 42 -2.92 0.53 0.56
N LEU A 43 -3.55 -0.61 0.29
CA LEU A 43 -4.98 -0.73 -0.02
C LEU A 43 -5.82 -0.98 1.23
N VAL A 44 -5.29 -1.78 2.16
CA VAL A 44 -5.88 -2.11 3.45
C VAL A 44 -4.80 -1.97 4.52
N GLY A 45 -5.09 -1.16 5.55
CA GLY A 45 -4.18 -0.94 6.67
C GLY A 45 -4.14 -2.12 7.65
N ALA A 46 -3.58 -1.87 8.83
CA ALA A 46 -3.43 -2.87 9.90
C ALA A 46 -4.78 -3.52 10.28
N ILE A 47 -4.91 -4.83 10.02
CA ILE A 47 -6.07 -5.64 10.38
C ILE A 47 -5.65 -6.93 11.10
N LYS A 48 -6.35 -7.31 12.17
CA LYS A 48 -6.09 -8.55 12.91
C LYS A 48 -6.82 -9.72 12.25
N LEU A 49 -6.07 -10.77 11.90
CA LEU A 49 -6.60 -11.98 11.28
C LEU A 49 -5.76 -13.20 11.72
N THR A 50 -6.33 -14.38 11.60
CA THR A 50 -5.52 -15.62 11.54
C THR A 50 -4.80 -15.69 10.20
N ALA A 51 -3.69 -16.42 10.13
CA ALA A 51 -2.93 -16.58 8.88
C ALA A 51 -3.77 -17.23 7.76
N ASP A 52 -4.60 -18.22 8.10
CA ASP A 52 -5.46 -18.91 7.14
C ASP A 52 -6.54 -17.98 6.60
N ASP A 53 -7.17 -17.18 7.46
CA ASP A 53 -8.17 -16.19 7.04
C ASP A 53 -7.56 -15.10 6.15
N ALA A 54 -6.36 -14.62 6.51
CA ALA A 54 -5.65 -13.62 5.72
C ALA A 54 -5.35 -14.12 4.31
N LEU A 55 -4.87 -15.37 4.20
CA LEU A 55 -4.56 -15.98 2.91
C LEU A 55 -5.82 -16.26 2.09
N ALA A 56 -6.89 -16.77 2.71
CA ALA A 56 -8.16 -17.04 2.04
C ALA A 56 -8.78 -15.75 1.50
N LYS A 57 -8.84 -14.69 2.32
CA LYS A 57 -9.36 -13.38 1.92
C LYS A 57 -8.52 -12.75 0.81
N LEU A 58 -7.19 -12.81 0.90
CA LEU A 58 -6.30 -12.27 -0.13
C LEU A 58 -6.49 -12.99 -1.47
N ARG A 59 -6.54 -14.34 -1.46
CA ARG A 59 -6.78 -15.12 -2.68
C ARG A 59 -8.12 -14.79 -3.32
N SER A 60 -9.18 -14.69 -2.50
CA SER A 60 -10.51 -14.34 -2.99
C SER A 60 -10.56 -12.93 -3.58
N ALA A 61 -9.98 -11.94 -2.88
CA ALA A 61 -9.96 -10.57 -3.37
C ALA A 61 -9.22 -10.46 -4.71
N SER A 62 -8.07 -11.12 -4.84
CA SER A 62 -7.21 -11.05 -6.03
C SER A 62 -7.82 -11.67 -7.31
N GLN A 63 -8.79 -12.59 -7.20
CA GLN A 63 -9.41 -13.22 -8.38
C GLN A 63 -10.18 -12.22 -9.26
N ALA A 64 -10.80 -11.22 -8.63
CA ALA A 64 -11.57 -10.18 -9.31
C ALA A 64 -10.71 -8.98 -9.76
N LEU A 65 -9.48 -8.87 -9.25
CA LEU A 65 -8.61 -7.74 -9.56
C LEU A 65 -7.87 -7.92 -10.89
N ARG A 66 -7.60 -6.81 -11.55
CA ARG A 66 -6.75 -6.73 -12.73
C ARG A 66 -5.68 -5.66 -12.50
N PRO A 67 -4.49 -5.80 -13.12
CA PRO A 67 -3.51 -4.72 -13.12
C PRO A 67 -4.15 -3.43 -13.64
N PHE A 68 -3.85 -2.32 -12.98
CA PHE A 68 -4.34 -1.00 -13.32
C PHE A 68 -3.19 0.01 -13.27
N ASN A 69 -3.37 1.12 -13.98
CA ASN A 69 -2.40 2.19 -13.99
C ASN A 69 -2.78 3.24 -12.95
N VAL A 70 -1.78 3.79 -12.27
CA VAL A 70 -1.93 4.96 -11.40
C VAL A 70 -1.00 6.05 -11.89
N THR A 71 -1.35 7.30 -11.63
CA THR A 71 -0.44 8.41 -11.93
C THR A 71 -0.05 9.14 -10.67
N VAL A 72 1.25 9.38 -10.51
CA VAL A 72 1.78 10.29 -9.50
C VAL A 72 1.36 11.71 -9.84
N ASP A 73 0.73 12.39 -8.89
CA ASP A 73 0.40 13.81 -8.96
C ASP A 73 1.64 14.64 -8.62
N ARG A 74 2.17 14.44 -7.40
CA ARG A 74 3.30 15.20 -6.86
C ARG A 74 3.99 14.45 -5.74
N VAL A 75 5.19 14.91 -5.39
CA VAL A 75 5.81 14.60 -4.09
C VAL A 75 5.10 15.41 -3.02
N ALA A 76 4.79 14.78 -1.90
CA ALA A 76 4.18 15.41 -0.74
C ALA A 76 4.90 14.97 0.54
N THR A 77 4.73 15.77 1.59
CA THR A 77 5.21 15.47 2.93
C THR A 77 4.02 15.51 3.89
N GLY A 78 4.19 14.88 5.04
CA GLY A 78 3.21 14.85 6.11
C GLY A 78 3.89 15.04 7.47
N THR A 79 3.08 15.01 8.52
CA THR A 79 3.53 15.26 9.90
C THR A 79 3.58 14.00 10.74
N PHE A 80 3.52 12.83 10.10
CA PHE A 80 3.45 11.52 10.74
C PHE A 80 4.55 10.61 10.20
N PHE A 81 5.10 9.73 11.04
CA PHE A 81 6.26 8.89 10.71
C PHE A 81 6.09 8.12 9.39
N TYR A 82 4.91 7.52 9.16
CA TYR A 82 4.62 6.74 7.95
C TYR A 82 4.19 7.61 6.74
N GLN A 83 4.22 8.93 6.90
CA GLN A 83 3.92 9.93 5.88
C GLN A 83 4.99 11.03 5.88
N CYS A 84 6.27 10.67 6.05
CA CYS A 84 7.38 11.62 6.03
C CYS A 84 7.52 12.27 4.64
N VAL A 85 7.83 11.46 3.64
CA VAL A 85 7.80 11.80 2.21
C VAL A 85 7.02 10.72 1.49
N TYR A 86 6.17 11.08 0.53
CA TYR A 86 5.42 10.11 -0.25
C TYR A 86 5.06 10.67 -1.62
N LEU A 87 4.83 9.78 -2.59
CA LEU A 87 4.23 10.17 -3.87
C LEU A 87 2.72 10.16 -3.69
N LEU A 88 2.10 11.32 -3.85
CA LEU A 88 0.65 11.44 -3.85
C LEU A 88 0.13 11.00 -5.22
N LEU A 89 -0.78 10.03 -5.23
CA LEU A 89 -1.40 9.56 -6.46
C LEU A 89 -2.62 10.40 -6.81
N ARG A 90 -2.83 10.65 -8.10
CA ARG A 90 -4.08 11.25 -8.57
C ARG A 90 -5.25 10.33 -8.22
N PRO A 91 -6.42 10.88 -7.85
CA PRO A 91 -7.63 10.08 -7.69
C PRO A 91 -7.95 9.36 -9.00
N ASP A 92 -7.76 8.05 -9.00
CA ASP A 92 -8.02 7.17 -10.14
C ASP A 92 -9.15 6.20 -9.76
N PRO A 93 -10.23 6.10 -10.57
CA PRO A 93 -11.35 5.22 -10.25
C PRO A 93 -10.94 3.77 -9.99
N HIS A 94 -9.99 3.23 -10.75
CA HIS A 94 -9.55 1.84 -10.57
C HIS A 94 -8.82 1.63 -9.23
N LEU A 95 -8.03 2.61 -8.79
CA LEU A 95 -7.40 2.56 -7.47
C LEU A 95 -8.44 2.62 -6.35
N LEU A 96 -9.42 3.52 -6.49
CA LEU A 96 -10.50 3.67 -5.51
C LEU A 96 -11.35 2.40 -5.40
N GLU A 97 -11.76 1.85 -6.55
CA GLU A 97 -12.54 0.62 -6.64
C GLU A 97 -11.75 -0.59 -6.11
N THR A 98 -10.47 -0.70 -6.45
CA THR A 98 -9.60 -1.77 -5.93
C THR A 98 -9.46 -1.69 -4.42
N SER A 99 -9.25 -0.50 -3.86
CA SER A 99 -9.19 -0.33 -2.41
C SER A 99 -10.52 -0.65 -1.75
N ALA A 100 -11.64 -0.17 -2.30
CA ALA A 100 -12.97 -0.46 -1.78
C ALA A 100 -13.26 -1.97 -1.80
N HIS A 101 -12.95 -2.65 -2.90
CA HIS A 101 -13.07 -4.10 -3.05
C HIS A 101 -12.26 -4.84 -1.98
N CYS A 102 -10.97 -4.50 -1.83
CA CYS A 102 -10.14 -5.08 -0.77
C CYS A 102 -10.69 -4.76 0.63
N CYS A 103 -11.12 -3.54 0.90
CA CYS A 103 -11.68 -3.15 2.18
C CYS A 103 -12.93 -3.99 2.53
N THR A 104 -13.83 -4.19 1.58
CA THR A 104 -15.03 -5.03 1.74
C THR A 104 -14.66 -6.48 2.04
N HIS A 105 -13.73 -7.07 1.28
CA HIS A 105 -13.28 -8.46 1.49
C HIS A 105 -12.64 -8.67 2.87
N PHE A 106 -11.92 -7.66 3.36
CA PHE A 106 -11.21 -7.74 4.63
C PHE A 106 -12.05 -7.29 5.81
N GLY A 107 -13.18 -6.61 5.59
CA GLY A 107 -13.99 -6.00 6.65
C GLY A 107 -13.33 -4.76 7.25
N TYR A 108 -12.54 -4.05 6.44
CA TYR A 108 -11.76 -2.89 6.87
C TYR A 108 -12.51 -1.59 6.57
N ALA A 109 -12.73 -0.76 7.60
CA ALA A 109 -13.27 0.59 7.42
C ALA A 109 -12.13 1.56 7.13
N SER A 110 -11.93 1.89 5.85
CA SER A 110 -11.00 2.95 5.46
C SER A 110 -11.61 4.33 5.69
N SER A 111 -10.90 5.21 6.39
CA SER A 111 -11.21 6.64 6.48
C SER A 111 -10.40 7.48 5.48
N THR A 112 -9.48 6.85 4.75
CA THR A 112 -8.46 7.55 3.95
C THR A 112 -8.97 7.83 2.55
N ARG A 113 -9.06 9.11 2.18
CA ARG A 113 -9.45 9.56 0.83
C ARG A 113 -8.26 9.68 -0.14
N ASN A 114 -7.03 9.54 0.37
CA ASN A 114 -5.79 9.68 -0.38
C ASN A 114 -4.95 8.40 -0.27
N PHE A 115 -4.33 7.98 -1.38
CA PHE A 115 -3.49 6.79 -1.45
C PHE A 115 -2.02 7.19 -1.54
N PRO A 116 -1.28 7.22 -0.42
CA PRO A 116 0.14 7.51 -0.45
C PRO A 116 0.92 6.30 -0.97
N PHE A 117 1.85 6.55 -1.88
CA PHE A 117 2.97 5.66 -2.13
C PHE A 117 4.12 6.11 -1.23
N THR A 118 4.32 5.41 -0.12
CA THR A 118 5.21 5.86 0.95
C THR A 118 6.68 5.78 0.52
N LEU A 119 7.45 6.83 0.82
CA LEU A 119 8.91 6.87 0.74
C LEU A 119 9.47 6.95 2.18
N PRO A 120 10.70 6.45 2.43
CA PRO A 120 11.29 6.41 3.77
C PRO A 120 11.59 7.78 4.34
#